data_AF-A0A1R1MGT5-F1
#
_entry.id   AF-A0A1R1MGT5-F1
#
_cell.length_a   1.000
_cell.length_b   1.000
_cell.length_c   1.000
_cell.angle_alpha   90.00
_cell.angle_beta   90.00
_cell.angle_gamma   90.00
#
_symmetry.space_group_name_H-M   'P 1'
#
loop_
_entity.id
_entity.type
_entity.pdbx_description
1 polymer ?
#
loop_
_entity_poly.entity_id
_entity_poly.type
_entity_poly.pdbx_seq_one_letter_code
_entity_poly.pdbx_strand_id
1 'polypeptide(L)'
;MKLLKAPVLLLSMLASSQAFSAETGAIADLIMSGPEDPNHPNMIQIDFGEDLMTTSGCNQRYAGIRKNNHNSHLTSLAIAALMSNQSVYIELNPDDIYLESDSRCVIDRISLASYSTPVGEPPSDDDDGHGHGHGNGHGNGNGNGHGNGHNHGNGNGHKHDDDDD
;
A
#
# COMPACT_ATOMS: atom_id res chain seq x y z
N MET A 1 43.77 45.42 -38.00
CA MET A 1 43.55 44.31 -37.04
C MET A 1 42.40 44.69 -36.12
N LYS A 2 41.27 43.95 -36.15
CA LYS A 2 40.16 44.11 -35.21
C LYS A 2 39.82 42.72 -34.66
N LEU A 3 40.11 42.51 -33.37
CA LEU A 3 39.71 41.31 -32.62
C LEU A 3 38.22 41.40 -32.29
N LEU A 4 37.43 40.44 -32.75
CA LEU A 4 36.06 40.23 -32.28
C LEU A 4 36.08 39.35 -31.02
N LYS A 5 35.44 39.86 -29.95
CA LYS A 5 35.17 39.13 -28.70
C LYS A 5 33.92 38.28 -28.88
N ALA A 6 34.02 36.98 -28.65
CA ALA A 6 32.88 36.07 -28.57
C ALA A 6 32.30 36.06 -27.15
N PRO A 7 30.97 36.08 -26.97
CA PRO A 7 30.35 35.88 -25.67
C PRO A 7 30.30 34.39 -25.31
N VAL A 8 30.81 34.06 -24.13
CA VAL A 8 30.78 32.71 -23.52
C VAL A 8 29.36 32.46 -23.02
N LEU A 9 28.67 31.53 -23.66
CA LEU A 9 27.32 31.08 -23.30
C LEU A 9 27.47 29.99 -22.23
N LEU A 10 27.36 30.38 -20.96
CA LEU A 10 27.43 29.48 -19.81
C LEU A 10 26.05 28.80 -19.64
N LEU A 11 25.91 27.60 -20.20
CA LEU A 11 24.70 26.79 -20.09
C LEU A 11 24.75 25.98 -18.79
N SER A 12 24.26 26.57 -17.71
CA SER A 12 24.11 25.93 -16.40
C SER A 12 23.00 24.88 -16.44
N MET A 13 23.38 23.60 -16.55
CA MET A 13 22.45 22.48 -16.37
C MET A 13 22.04 22.42 -14.88
N LEU A 14 20.86 22.95 -14.57
CA LEU A 14 20.16 22.64 -13.33
C LEU A 14 19.71 21.18 -13.41
N ALA A 15 20.44 20.31 -12.71
CA ALA A 15 19.93 18.98 -12.39
C ALA A 15 18.77 19.17 -11.40
N SER A 16 17.53 19.11 -11.89
CA SER A 16 16.34 19.11 -11.05
C SER A 16 16.29 17.79 -10.30
N SER A 17 16.78 17.79 -9.06
CA SER A 17 16.48 16.73 -8.10
C SER A 17 14.98 16.81 -7.81
N GLN A 18 14.18 16.01 -8.51
CA GLN A 18 12.77 15.84 -8.15
C GLN A 18 12.76 15.03 -6.85
N ALA A 19 12.80 15.74 -5.73
CA ALA A 19 12.53 15.15 -4.43
C ALA A 19 11.05 14.74 -4.47
N PHE A 20 10.80 13.43 -4.52
CA PHE A 20 9.46 12.89 -4.30
C PHE A 20 9.07 13.27 -2.87
N SER A 21 8.25 14.31 -2.72
CA SER A 21 7.72 14.73 -1.42
C SER A 21 6.78 13.63 -0.94
N ALA A 22 7.15 12.97 0.15
CA ALA A 22 6.35 11.88 0.67
C ALA A 22 5.22 12.42 1.55
N GLU A 23 3.99 12.44 1.05
CA GLU A 23 2.83 13.05 1.74
C GLU A 23 2.16 12.04 2.66
N THR A 24 2.19 12.31 3.97
CA THR A 24 1.68 11.41 5.01
C THR A 24 0.44 12.00 5.68
N GLY A 25 -0.64 11.22 5.78
CA GLY A 25 -1.92 11.70 6.29
C GLY A 25 -2.89 10.60 6.72
N ALA A 26 -3.79 10.89 7.65
CA ALA A 26 -4.90 9.98 7.96
C ALA A 26 -6.05 10.20 6.97
N ILE A 27 -6.71 9.12 6.57
CA ILE A 27 -7.90 9.20 5.72
C ILE A 27 -9.08 9.61 6.62
N ALA A 28 -9.72 10.73 6.32
CA ALA A 28 -10.88 11.21 7.06
C ALA A 28 -12.19 10.62 6.52
N ASP A 29 -12.30 10.47 5.20
CA ASP A 29 -13.50 9.94 4.55
C ASP A 29 -13.18 9.23 3.21
N LEU A 30 -14.07 8.30 2.81
CA LEU A 30 -14.04 7.60 1.53
C LEU A 30 -15.41 7.67 0.85
N ILE A 31 -15.45 8.25 -0.35
CA ILE A 31 -16.66 8.32 -1.17
C ILE A 31 -16.48 7.41 -2.39
N MET A 32 -17.36 6.43 -2.54
CA MET A 32 -17.28 5.44 -3.61
C MET A 32 -18.38 5.67 -4.65
N SER A 33 -17.97 5.91 -5.89
CA SER A 33 -18.86 6.11 -7.03
C SER A 33 -18.92 4.86 -7.92
N GLY A 34 -20.13 4.48 -8.29
CA GLY A 34 -20.40 3.37 -9.21
C GLY A 34 -20.12 3.74 -10.67
N PRO A 35 -20.29 2.80 -11.61
CA PRO A 35 -20.17 3.08 -13.05
C PRO A 35 -21.23 4.07 -13.56
N GLU A 36 -22.37 4.18 -12.87
CA GLU A 36 -23.50 5.05 -13.24
C GLU A 36 -23.39 6.48 -12.68
N ASP A 37 -22.31 6.82 -11.95
CA ASP A 37 -22.09 8.19 -11.50
C ASP A 37 -21.69 9.07 -12.70
N PRO A 38 -22.47 10.11 -13.05
CA PRO A 38 -22.21 10.92 -14.23
C PRO A 38 -20.99 11.83 -14.08
N ASN A 39 -20.54 12.09 -12.85
CA ASN A 39 -19.43 12.98 -12.58
C ASN A 39 -18.13 12.20 -12.40
N HIS A 40 -18.19 11.06 -11.70
CA HIS A 40 -17.01 10.30 -11.29
C HIS A 40 -17.21 8.78 -11.45
N PRO A 41 -17.40 8.25 -12.67
CA PRO A 41 -17.67 6.85 -12.87
C PRO A 41 -16.49 5.98 -12.41
N ASN A 42 -16.79 4.97 -11.58
CA ASN A 42 -15.80 4.03 -11.04
C ASN A 42 -14.63 4.69 -10.31
N MET A 43 -14.92 5.67 -9.45
CA MET A 43 -13.92 6.34 -8.63
C MET A 43 -14.15 6.07 -7.13
N ILE A 44 -13.05 6.04 -6.38
CA ILE A 44 -13.06 6.14 -4.93
C ILE A 44 -12.33 7.42 -4.57
N GLN A 45 -13.06 8.42 -4.13
CA GLN A 45 -12.48 9.66 -3.65
C GLN A 45 -12.05 9.49 -2.18
N ILE A 46 -10.87 10.01 -1.87
CA ILE A 46 -10.30 10.06 -0.53
C ILE A 46 -10.28 11.52 -0.08
N ASP A 47 -10.88 11.82 1.08
CA ASP A 47 -10.72 13.09 1.79
C ASP A 47 -9.76 12.88 2.96
N PHE A 48 -8.69 13.68 3.02
CA PHE A 48 -7.74 13.65 4.13
C PHE A 48 -8.14 14.57 5.29
N GLY A 49 -9.23 15.36 5.14
CA GLY A 49 -9.76 16.27 6.17
C GLY A 49 -9.01 17.61 6.26
N GLU A 50 -7.77 17.65 5.80
CA GLU A 50 -6.90 18.83 5.78
C GLU A 50 -6.00 18.85 4.52
N ASP A 51 -5.31 19.97 4.30
CA ASP A 51 -4.43 20.15 3.15
C ASP A 51 -3.08 19.46 3.44
N LEU A 52 -2.93 18.23 2.96
CA LEU A 52 -1.73 17.38 3.18
C LEU A 52 -0.86 17.24 1.95
N MET A 53 -1.43 17.49 0.77
CA MET A 53 -0.77 17.22 -0.50
C MET A 53 -0.07 18.46 -1.04
N THR A 54 1.18 18.28 -1.45
CA THR A 54 2.11 19.28 -1.99
C THR A 54 2.41 19.07 -3.47
N THR A 55 1.91 17.99 -4.07
CA THR A 55 2.07 17.66 -5.49
C THR A 55 1.50 18.79 -6.36
N SER A 56 2.37 19.44 -7.12
CA SER A 56 2.00 20.56 -7.98
C SER A 56 0.96 20.15 -9.01
N GLY A 57 -0.10 20.96 -9.14
CA GLY A 57 -1.19 20.69 -10.09
C GLY A 57 -2.26 19.73 -9.57
N CYS A 58 -2.10 19.22 -8.35
CA CYS A 58 -3.09 18.40 -7.67
C CYS A 58 -3.76 19.16 -6.53
N ASN A 59 -5.00 18.77 -6.22
CA ASN A 59 -5.72 19.22 -5.05
C ASN A 59 -4.96 18.83 -3.78
N GLN A 60 -4.96 19.70 -2.76
CA GLN A 60 -4.19 19.48 -1.53
C GLN A 60 -4.89 18.58 -0.51
N ARG A 61 -6.21 18.38 -0.67
CA ARG A 61 -7.08 17.68 0.30
C ARG A 61 -7.74 16.42 -0.26
N TYR A 62 -8.03 16.39 -1.55
CA TYR A 62 -8.73 15.30 -2.22
C TYR A 62 -7.86 14.54 -3.21
N ALA A 63 -7.93 13.21 -3.15
CA ALA A 63 -7.32 12.32 -4.13
C ALA A 63 -8.31 11.24 -4.56
N GLY A 64 -7.98 10.45 -5.59
CA GLY A 64 -8.87 9.42 -6.12
C GLY A 64 -8.18 8.11 -6.43
N ILE A 65 -8.88 6.99 -6.32
CA ILE A 65 -8.46 5.68 -6.83
C ILE A 65 -9.43 5.27 -7.93
N ARG A 66 -8.92 4.96 -9.12
CA ARG A 66 -9.73 4.36 -10.19
C ARG A 66 -10.11 2.94 -9.80
N LYS A 67 -11.41 2.63 -9.73
CA LYS A 67 -11.94 1.31 -9.41
C LYS A 67 -11.83 0.40 -10.64
N ASN A 68 -10.76 -0.39 -10.68
CA ASN A 68 -10.54 -1.43 -11.66
C ASN A 68 -9.84 -2.64 -11.01
N ASN A 69 -9.65 -3.73 -11.75
CA ASN A 69 -9.05 -4.94 -11.21
C ASN A 69 -7.61 -4.74 -10.73
N HIS A 70 -6.83 -3.87 -11.40
CA HIS A 70 -5.44 -3.59 -11.04
C HIS A 70 -5.35 -2.82 -9.71
N ASN A 71 -6.26 -1.89 -9.45
CA ASN A 71 -6.25 -1.01 -8.27
C ASN A 71 -7.08 -1.53 -7.08
N SER A 72 -7.58 -2.76 -7.18
CA SER A 72 -8.35 -3.40 -6.10
C SER A 72 -7.58 -3.46 -4.78
N HIS A 73 -6.26 -3.66 -4.83
CA HIS A 73 -5.39 -3.68 -3.65
C HIS A 73 -5.25 -2.29 -2.99
N LEU A 74 -5.15 -1.21 -3.79
CA LEU A 74 -5.12 0.16 -3.25
C LEU A 74 -6.42 0.50 -2.53
N THR A 75 -7.56 0.07 -3.10
CA THR A 75 -8.89 0.22 -2.49
C THR A 75 -8.96 -0.46 -1.13
N SER A 76 -8.57 -1.74 -1.07
CA SER A 76 -8.57 -2.51 0.17
C SER A 76 -7.68 -1.87 1.24
N LEU A 77 -6.51 -1.37 0.84
CA LEU A 77 -5.60 -0.69 1.75
C LEU A 77 -6.19 0.63 2.29
N ALA A 78 -6.80 1.45 1.44
CA ALA A 78 -7.43 2.70 1.85
C ALA A 78 -8.57 2.45 2.86
N ILE A 79 -9.41 1.44 2.61
CA ILE A 79 -10.47 1.03 3.55
C ILE A 79 -9.86 0.57 4.88
N ALA A 80 -8.83 -0.28 4.83
CA ALA A 80 -8.17 -0.77 6.03
C ALA A 80 -7.55 0.38 6.85
N ALA A 81 -6.88 1.32 6.20
CA ALA A 81 -6.27 2.48 6.83
C ALA A 81 -7.31 3.41 7.48
N LEU A 82 -8.44 3.66 6.81
CA LEU A 82 -9.56 4.41 7.39
C LEU A 82 -10.10 3.70 8.64
N MET A 83 -10.36 2.39 8.54
CA MET A 83 -10.92 1.61 9.66
C MET A 83 -9.97 1.50 10.85
N SER A 84 -8.65 1.47 10.61
CA SER A 84 -7.63 1.39 11.66
C SER A 84 -7.17 2.76 12.15
N ASN A 85 -7.67 3.86 11.55
CA ASN A 85 -7.20 5.22 11.77
C ASN A 85 -5.67 5.33 11.63
N GLN A 86 -5.09 4.61 10.68
CA GLN A 86 -3.66 4.63 10.38
C GLN A 86 -3.35 5.66 9.31
N SER A 87 -2.29 6.45 9.52
CA SER A 87 -1.78 7.34 8.50
C SER A 87 -1.23 6.54 7.32
N VAL A 88 -1.47 7.07 6.13
CA VAL A 88 -0.98 6.53 4.86
C VAL A 88 0.03 7.48 4.25
N TYR A 89 0.97 6.91 3.51
CA TYR A 89 1.78 7.62 2.53
C TYR A 89 1.15 7.46 1.15
N ILE A 90 1.05 8.54 0.38
CA ILE A 90 0.51 8.52 -0.98
C ILE A 90 1.45 9.14 -2.02
N GLU A 91 1.36 8.64 -3.24
CA GLU A 91 1.96 9.22 -4.44
C GLU A 91 0.85 9.49 -5.46
N LEU A 92 0.75 10.74 -5.90
CA LEU A 92 -0.24 11.18 -6.88
C LEU A 92 0.35 11.22 -8.28
N ASN A 93 -0.51 10.96 -9.27
CA ASN A 93 -0.20 11.14 -10.67
C ASN A 93 -0.76 12.50 -11.16
N PRO A 94 0.09 13.53 -11.36
CA PRO A 94 -0.37 14.84 -11.81
C PRO A 94 -0.89 14.85 -13.25
N ASP A 95 -0.56 13.83 -14.05
CA ASP A 95 -1.05 13.68 -15.43
C ASP A 95 -2.41 12.97 -15.50
N ASP A 96 -2.90 12.38 -14.39
CA ASP A 96 -4.19 11.71 -14.29
C ASP A 96 -5.15 12.47 -13.37
N ILE A 97 -5.80 13.50 -13.91
CA ILE A 97 -6.81 14.31 -13.23
C ILE A 97 -8.20 13.72 -13.49
N TYR A 98 -8.90 13.29 -12.43
CA TYR A 98 -10.27 12.74 -12.54
C TYR A 98 -11.36 13.80 -12.34
N LEU A 99 -11.00 14.99 -11.82
CA LEU A 99 -11.88 16.15 -11.73
C LEU A 99 -11.11 17.45 -11.99
N GLU A 100 -11.25 17.98 -13.20
CA GLU A 100 -10.50 19.17 -13.65
C GLU A 100 -10.86 20.44 -12.87
N SER A 101 -12.13 20.62 -12.49
CA SER A 101 -12.59 21.85 -11.83
C SER A 101 -11.94 22.12 -10.47
N ASP A 102 -11.41 21.07 -9.83
CA ASP A 102 -10.79 21.12 -8.52
C ASP A 102 -9.40 20.46 -8.52
N SER A 103 -8.83 20.21 -9.71
CA SER A 103 -7.52 19.61 -9.92
C SER A 103 -7.29 18.30 -9.13
N ARG A 104 -8.30 17.43 -9.01
CA ARG A 104 -8.16 16.19 -8.21
C ARG A 104 -7.44 15.10 -9.01
N CYS A 105 -6.32 14.64 -8.47
CA CYS A 105 -5.46 13.65 -9.10
C CYS A 105 -5.75 12.22 -8.62
N VAL A 106 -5.36 11.25 -9.44
CA VAL A 106 -5.41 9.82 -9.10
C VAL A 106 -4.16 9.41 -8.29
N ILE A 107 -4.34 8.49 -7.36
CA ILE A 107 -3.28 7.86 -6.55
C ILE A 107 -2.63 6.74 -7.37
N ASP A 108 -1.32 6.84 -7.59
CA ASP A 108 -0.50 5.77 -8.20
C ASP A 108 -0.01 4.77 -7.15
N ARG A 109 0.28 5.25 -5.93
CA ARG A 109 0.76 4.41 -4.83
C ARG A 109 0.19 4.86 -3.50
N ILE A 110 -0.17 3.89 -2.65
CA ILE A 110 -0.53 4.10 -1.25
C ILE A 110 0.18 3.05 -0.38
N SER A 111 0.69 3.45 0.79
CA SER A 111 1.25 2.55 1.81
C SER A 111 0.91 3.04 3.21
N LEU A 112 1.04 2.19 4.23
CA LEU A 112 0.92 2.63 5.63
C LEU A 112 2.19 3.37 6.05
N ALA A 113 2.06 4.52 6.71
CA ALA A 113 3.18 5.34 7.16
C ALA A 113 4.11 4.62 8.16
N SER A 114 3.58 3.66 8.90
CA SER A 114 4.34 2.88 9.89
C SER A 114 5.40 1.95 9.28
N TYR A 115 5.40 1.75 7.95
CA TYR A 115 6.37 0.91 7.26
C TYR A 115 7.57 1.67 6.68
N SER A 116 7.61 3.02 6.76
CA SER A 116 8.65 3.83 6.12
C SER A 116 9.81 4.27 7.01
N THR A 117 9.79 3.98 8.32
CA THR A 117 11.06 3.96 9.07
C THR A 117 11.75 2.64 8.72
N PRO A 118 12.91 2.65 8.01
CA PRO A 118 13.76 1.47 8.01
C PRO A 118 13.98 1.16 9.49
N VAL A 119 13.43 0.03 9.94
CA VAL A 119 13.69 -0.50 11.27
C VAL A 119 15.20 -0.43 11.41
N GLY A 120 15.66 0.34 12.39
CA GLY A 120 17.08 0.49 12.69
C GLY A 120 17.74 -0.88 12.68
N GLU A 121 19.02 -0.89 12.32
CA GLU A 121 19.89 -2.05 12.22
C GLU A 121 19.37 -3.23 13.06
N PRO A 122 19.27 -4.44 12.47
CA PRO A 122 18.79 -5.61 13.20
C PRO A 122 19.48 -5.61 14.57
N PRO A 123 18.74 -5.75 15.68
CA PRO A 123 19.36 -5.85 16.99
C PRO A 123 20.49 -6.88 16.86
N SER A 124 21.71 -6.48 17.21
CA SER A 124 22.85 -7.38 17.16
C SER A 124 22.47 -8.65 17.91
N ASP A 125 22.36 -9.76 17.18
CA ASP A 125 22.06 -11.09 17.70
C ASP A 125 23.23 -11.56 18.56
N ASP A 126 23.35 -11.02 19.77
CA ASP A 126 24.23 -11.50 20.84
C ASP A 126 23.38 -12.16 21.94
N ASP A 127 22.40 -13.01 21.56
CA ASP A 127 21.71 -13.84 22.54
C ASP A 127 21.65 -15.31 22.11
N ASP A 128 22.53 -16.08 22.75
CA ASP A 128 22.63 -17.54 22.79
C ASP A 128 21.36 -18.16 23.43
N GLY A 129 20.24 -18.11 22.72
CA GLY A 129 18.97 -18.69 23.16
C GLY A 129 18.75 -20.12 22.64
N HIS A 130 19.27 -21.13 23.33
CA HIS A 130 18.94 -22.55 23.08
C HIS A 130 17.48 -22.87 23.46
N GLY A 131 16.55 -22.74 22.50
CA GLY A 131 15.14 -23.11 22.69
C GLY A 131 14.73 -24.36 21.92
N HIS A 132 14.68 -25.53 22.58
CA HIS A 132 14.04 -26.72 22.04
C HIS A 132 12.52 -26.68 22.25
N GLY A 133 11.78 -26.27 21.22
CA GLY A 133 10.31 -26.31 21.22
C GLY A 133 9.76 -27.45 20.36
N HIS A 134 9.23 -28.49 20.99
CA HIS A 134 8.40 -29.51 20.33
C HIS A 134 6.93 -29.08 20.35
N GLY A 135 6.46 -28.49 19.25
CA GLY A 135 5.05 -28.12 19.08
C GLY A 135 4.33 -29.11 18.17
N ASN A 136 3.43 -29.93 18.73
CA ASN A 136 2.47 -30.73 17.98
C ASN A 136 1.18 -29.93 17.78
N GLY A 137 1.04 -29.27 16.63
CA GLY A 137 -0.17 -28.54 16.26
C GLY A 137 -1.05 -29.37 15.31
N HIS A 138 -2.21 -29.81 15.79
CA HIS A 138 -3.29 -30.33 14.94
C HIS A 138 -4.17 -29.16 14.47
N GLY A 139 -3.93 -28.69 13.25
CA GLY A 139 -4.80 -27.73 12.57
C GLY A 139 -5.72 -28.44 11.56
N ASN A 140 -7.03 -28.41 11.81
CA ASN A 140 -8.04 -28.73 10.79
C ASN A 140 -8.29 -27.48 9.94
N GLY A 141 -7.55 -27.34 8.84
CA GLY A 141 -7.79 -26.34 7.82
C GLY A 141 -8.05 -27.00 6.47
N ASN A 142 -9.22 -26.78 5.90
CA ASN A 142 -9.52 -27.11 4.50
C ASN A 142 -8.72 -26.18 3.58
N GLY A 143 -7.44 -26.50 3.40
CA GLY A 143 -6.58 -25.89 2.39
C GLY A 143 -6.40 -26.86 1.23
N ASN A 144 -6.73 -26.42 0.02
CA ASN A 144 -6.27 -27.07 -1.21
C ASN A 144 -4.76 -26.83 -1.37
N GLY A 145 -3.96 -27.56 -0.60
CA GLY A 145 -2.51 -27.57 -0.71
C GLY A 145 -2.04 -28.84 -1.41
N HIS A 146 -1.41 -28.71 -2.57
CA HIS A 146 -0.63 -29.80 -3.16
C HIS A 146 0.63 -30.03 -2.33
N GLY A 147 0.53 -30.93 -1.36
CA GLY A 147 1.66 -31.41 -0.55
C GLY A 147 1.97 -32.87 -0.86
N ASN A 148 3.20 -33.15 -1.30
CA ASN A 148 3.73 -34.50 -1.43
C ASN A 148 4.04 -35.07 -0.03
N GLY A 149 3.09 -35.77 0.58
CA GLY A 149 3.25 -36.40 1.90
C GLY A 149 3.60 -37.89 1.78
N HIS A 150 4.80 -38.27 2.21
CA HIS A 150 5.15 -39.66 2.53
C HIS A 150 4.56 -40.02 3.89
N ASN A 151 3.61 -40.98 3.92
CA ASN A 151 3.00 -41.44 5.17
C ASN A 151 3.55 -42.81 5.58
N HIS A 152 4.16 -42.85 6.77
CA HIS A 152 4.30 -44.06 7.58
C HIS A 152 3.34 -43.93 8.77
N GLY A 153 2.24 -44.67 8.75
CA GLY A 153 1.24 -44.69 9.81
C GLY A 153 1.14 -46.08 10.44
N ASN A 154 1.54 -46.18 11.71
CA ASN A 154 1.36 -47.36 12.55
C ASN A 154 0.08 -47.15 13.38
N GLY A 155 -0.98 -47.91 13.08
CA GLY A 155 -2.29 -47.75 13.72
C GLY A 155 -2.58 -48.87 14.72
N ASN A 156 -2.60 -48.54 16.01
CA ASN A 156 -3.22 -49.38 17.05
C ASN A 156 -4.68 -48.95 17.22
N GLY A 157 -5.61 -49.76 16.71
CA GLY A 157 -7.05 -49.56 16.88
C GLY A 157 -7.55 -50.24 18.15
N HIS A 158 -8.04 -49.46 19.10
CA HIS A 158 -8.92 -49.97 20.15
C HIS A 158 -10.37 -49.70 19.74
N LYS A 159 -11.13 -50.79 19.59
CA LYS A 159 -12.58 -50.78 19.50
C LYS A 159 -13.15 -50.69 20.91
N HIS A 160 -14.12 -49.82 21.09
CA HIS A 160 -15.11 -49.96 22.15
C HIS A 160 -16.44 -50.15 21.46
N ASP A 161 -16.90 -51.40 21.52
CA ASP A 161 -18.30 -51.77 21.38
C ASP A 161 -18.96 -51.29 22.66
N ASP A 162 -20.02 -50.50 22.57
CA ASP A 162 -20.99 -50.38 23.65
C ASP A 162 -22.37 -50.19 23.01
N ASP A 163 -23.10 -51.30 23.07
CA ASP A 163 -24.54 -51.42 22.99
C ASP A 163 -25.23 -50.44 23.98
N ASP A 164 -26.46 -50.02 23.67
CA ASP A 164 -27.63 -50.17 24.57
C ASP A 164 -28.85 -49.38 24.04
N ASP A 165 -29.90 -50.17 23.76
CA ASP A 165 -31.37 -49.93 23.72
C ASP A 165 -32.02 -48.84 22.86
#